data_AF-A0A4V1ZPL8-F1
#
_entry.id   AF-A0A4V1ZPL8-F1
#
_cell.length_a   1.000
_cell.length_b   1.000
_cell.length_c   1.000
_cell.angle_alpha   90.00
_cell.angle_beta   90.00
_cell.angle_gamma   90.00
#
_symmetry.space_group_name_H-M   'P 1'
#
loop_
_entity.id
_entity.type
_entity.pdbx_description
1 polymer ?
#
loop_
_entity_poly.entity_id
_entity_poly.type
_entity_poly.pdbx_seq_one_letter_code
_entity_poly.pdbx_strand_id
1 'polypeptide(L)'
;MTQTNNRLFDEIGRLMNEAAGAAQGVKREVDTVVRTQAEKILRDLDLVKREEFEAVKDMARLAREENEALTARIVALEAKLGS
;
A
#
# COMPACT_ATOMS: atom_id res chain seq x y z
N MET A 1 -63.23 13.69 4.09
CA MET A 1 -62.40 12.62 4.70
C MET A 1 -61.44 12.13 3.63
N THR A 2 -60.19 12.60 3.66
CA THR A 2 -59.15 12.26 2.67
C THR A 2 -57.93 11.75 3.43
N GLN A 3 -58.09 10.66 4.17
CA GLN A 3 -57.09 10.17 5.13
C GLN A 3 -56.28 8.95 4.63
N THR A 4 -56.50 8.50 3.39
CA THR A 4 -55.91 7.24 2.91
C THR A 4 -54.65 7.44 2.06
N ASN A 5 -54.54 8.52 1.30
CA ASN A 5 -53.35 8.76 0.46
C ASN A 5 -52.10 9.10 1.27
N ASN A 6 -52.22 9.72 2.45
CA ASN A 6 -51.05 10.23 3.17
C ASN A 6 -50.26 9.14 3.94
N ARG A 7 -50.85 7.98 4.27
CA ARG A 7 -50.18 6.95 5.09
C ARG A 7 -49.19 6.11 4.28
N LEU A 8 -49.54 5.75 3.04
CA LEU A 8 -48.64 4.97 2.18
C LEU A 8 -47.39 5.77 1.80
N PHE A 9 -47.54 7.06 1.48
CA PHE A 9 -46.40 7.93 1.21
C PHE A 9 -45.54 8.21 2.45
N ASP A 10 -46.15 8.28 3.64
CA ASP A 10 -45.43 8.45 4.91
C ASP A 10 -44.65 7.19 5.31
N GLU A 11 -45.22 6.01 5.11
CA GLU A 11 -44.52 4.73 5.32
C GLU A 11 -43.35 4.54 4.35
N ILE A 12 -43.51 4.92 3.07
CA ILE A 12 -42.42 4.92 2.09
C ILE A 12 -41.35 5.95 2.48
N GLY A 13 -41.74 7.14 2.93
CA GLY A 13 -40.82 8.17 3.40
C GLY A 13 -40.02 7.72 4.62
N ARG A 14 -40.67 7.01 5.56
CA ARG A 14 -40.01 6.43 6.73
C ARG A 14 -39.04 5.31 6.35
N LEU A 15 -39.47 4.39 5.47
CA LEU A 15 -38.62 3.32 4.95
C LEU A 15 -37.41 3.88 4.19
N MET A 16 -37.59 4.94 3.39
CA MET A 16 -36.51 5.62 2.67
C MET A 16 -35.50 6.25 3.64
N ASN A 17 -35.97 6.88 4.72
CA ASN A 17 -35.07 7.45 5.74
C ASN A 17 -34.32 6.37 6.52
N GLU A 18 -35.00 5.28 6.91
CA GLU A 18 -34.40 4.13 7.58
C GLU A 18 -33.37 3.42 6.66
N ALA A 19 -33.71 3.25 5.38
CA ALA A 19 -32.81 2.68 4.36
C ALA A 19 -31.62 3.60 4.06
N ALA A 20 -31.82 4.92 4.03
CA ALA A 20 -30.73 5.88 3.85
C ALA A 20 -29.74 5.84 5.03
N GLY A 21 -30.23 5.73 6.27
CA GLY A 21 -29.39 5.55 7.46
C GLY A 21 -28.62 4.23 7.43
N ALA A 22 -29.26 3.13 7.05
CA ALA A 22 -28.61 1.83 6.90
C ALA A 22 -27.55 1.83 5.77
N ALA A 23 -27.84 2.46 4.63
CA ALA A 23 -26.91 2.57 3.51
C ALA A 23 -25.64 3.37 3.87
N GLN A 24 -25.78 4.41 4.70
CA GLN A 24 -24.61 5.14 5.23
C GLN A 24 -23.76 4.29 6.18
N GLY A 25 -24.39 3.43 6.99
CA GLY A 25 -23.70 2.46 7.84
C GLY A 25 -22.93 1.43 7.02
N VAL A 26 -23.60 0.79 6.04
CA VAL A 26 -23.00 -0.19 5.14
C VAL A 26 -21.83 0.42 4.37
N LYS A 27 -21.96 1.66 3.88
CA LYS A 27 -20.85 2.34 3.18
C LYS A 27 -19.59 2.43 4.04
N ARG A 28 -19.72 2.82 5.32
CA ARG A 28 -18.56 2.93 6.23
C ARG A 28 -17.92 1.57 6.51
N GLU A 29 -18.74 0.53 6.65
CA GLU A 29 -18.26 -0.83 6.86
C GLU A 29 -17.53 -1.36 5.61
N VAL A 30 -18.09 -1.12 4.43
CA VAL A 30 -17.47 -1.48 3.14
C VAL A 30 -16.15 -0.73 2.96
N ASP A 31 -16.10 0.58 3.22
CA ASP A 31 -14.86 1.38 3.13
C ASP A 31 -13.78 0.81 4.06
N THR A 32 -14.16 0.41 5.28
CA THR A 32 -13.25 -0.20 6.26
C THR A 32 -12.74 -1.56 5.78
N VAL A 33 -13.63 -2.44 5.31
CA VAL A 33 -13.27 -3.76 4.80
C VAL A 33 -12.37 -3.64 3.56
N VAL A 34 -12.70 -2.76 2.63
CA VAL A 34 -11.89 -2.51 1.42
C VAL A 34 -10.50 -2.03 1.79
N ARG A 35 -10.38 -1.10 2.75
CA ARG A 35 -9.07 -0.65 3.23
C ARG A 35 -8.26 -1.78 3.86
N THR A 36 -8.86 -2.58 4.73
CA THR A 36 -8.18 -3.72 5.36
C THR A 36 -7.72 -4.75 4.32
N GLN A 37 -8.55 -5.03 3.31
CA GLN A 37 -8.18 -5.94 2.22
C GLN A 37 -7.07 -5.38 1.34
N ALA A 38 -7.09 -4.07 1.05
CA ALA A 38 -6.02 -3.41 0.31
C ALA A 38 -4.69 -3.43 1.09
N GLU A 39 -4.72 -3.15 2.39
CA GLU A 39 -3.54 -3.23 3.26
C GLU A 39 -2.97 -4.67 3.32
N LYS A 40 -3.85 -5.68 3.32
CA LYS A 40 -3.43 -7.09 3.27
C LYS A 40 -2.77 -7.43 1.93
N ILE A 41 -3.39 -7.06 0.81
CA ILE A 41 -2.82 -7.27 -0.53
C ILE A 41 -1.47 -6.57 -0.66
N LEU A 42 -1.33 -5.34 -0.19
CA LEU A 42 -0.06 -4.60 -0.24
C LEU A 42 1.04 -5.27 0.60
N ARG A 43 0.68 -5.93 1.72
CA ARG A 43 1.62 -6.73 2.52
C ARG A 43 1.98 -8.04 1.83
N ASP A 44 1.00 -8.70 1.23
CA ASP A 44 1.17 -9.99 0.55
C ASP A 44 1.95 -9.84 -0.77
N LEU A 45 1.99 -8.64 -1.37
CA LEU A 45 2.69 -8.36 -2.62
C LEU A 45 4.22 -8.16 -2.48
N ASP A 46 4.82 -8.44 -1.32
CA ASP A 46 6.27 -8.30 -1.06
C ASP A 46 6.88 -7.01 -1.66
N LEU A 47 6.14 -5.90 -1.52
CA LEU A 47 6.53 -4.63 -2.15
C LEU A 47 7.76 -4.05 -1.46
N VAL A 48 8.86 -3.95 -2.21
CA VAL A 48 10.07 -3.27 -1.75
C VAL A 48 9.75 -1.81 -1.54
N LYS A 49 9.91 -1.31 -0.30
CA LYS A 49 9.70 0.10 -0.03
C LYS A 49 10.75 0.92 -0.78
N ARG A 50 10.37 2.11 -1.22
CA ARG A 50 11.31 3.03 -1.88
C ARG A 50 12.58 3.26 -1.05
N GLU A 51 12.44 3.38 0.27
CA GLU A 51 13.56 3.58 1.19
C GLU A 51 14.53 2.39 1.19
N GLU A 52 14.01 1.16 1.22
CA GLU A 52 14.81 -0.07 1.15
C GLU A 52 15.51 -0.21 -0.20
N PHE A 53 14.81 0.15 -1.28
CA PHE A 53 15.38 0.16 -2.62
C PHE A 53 16.53 1.15 -2.76
N GLU A 54 16.36 2.40 -2.31
CA GLU A 54 17.43 3.40 -2.37
C GLU A 54 18.60 3.01 -1.46
N ALA A 55 18.35 2.46 -0.26
CA ALA A 55 19.40 1.98 0.63
C ALA A 55 20.24 0.86 -0.01
N VAL A 56 19.60 -0.14 -0.63
CA VAL A 56 20.31 -1.23 -1.33
C VAL A 56 21.04 -0.73 -2.56
N LYS A 57 20.46 0.21 -3.30
CA LYS A 57 21.08 0.82 -4.48
C LYS A 57 22.35 1.59 -4.10
N ASP A 58 22.31 2.39 -3.05
CA ASP A 58 23.49 3.09 -2.54
C ASP A 58 24.54 2.12 -2.00
N MET A 59 24.14 1.09 -1.26
CA MET A 59 25.04 0.03 -0.82
C MET A 59 25.71 -0.68 -2.01
N ALA A 60 24.95 -1.00 -3.06
CA ALA A 60 25.48 -1.64 -4.27
C ALA A 60 26.46 -0.73 -5.03
N ARG A 61 26.21 0.58 -5.06
CA ARG A 61 27.13 1.56 -5.64
C ARG A 61 28.44 1.63 -4.86
N LEU A 62 28.37 1.81 -3.53
CA LEU A 62 29.55 1.84 -2.67
C LEU A 62 30.35 0.55 -2.76
N ALA A 63 29.67 -0.60 -2.76
CA ALA A 63 30.34 -1.89 -2.90
C ALA A 63 31.09 -2.02 -4.23
N ARG A 64 30.56 -1.49 -5.35
CA ARG A 64 31.26 -1.48 -6.64
C ARG A 64 32.50 -0.58 -6.60
N GLU A 65 32.36 0.63 -6.06
CA GLU A 65 33.48 1.57 -5.91
C GLU A 65 34.60 0.98 -5.04
N GLU A 66 34.25 0.35 -3.92
CA GLU A 66 35.19 -0.35 -3.05
C GLU A 66 35.83 -1.57 -3.73
N ASN A 67 35.06 -2.32 -4.51
CA ASN A 67 35.56 -3.47 -5.25
C ASN A 67 36.63 -3.05 -6.27
N GLU A 68 36.38 -2.00 -7.04
CA GLU A 68 37.35 -1.45 -8.00
C GLU A 68 38.63 -0.99 -7.31
N ALA A 69 38.52 -0.31 -6.16
CA ALA A 69 39.67 0.10 -5.36
C ALA A 69 40.46 -1.10 -4.80
N LEU A 70 39.77 -2.16 -4.37
CA LEU A 70 40.41 -3.40 -3.91
C LEU A 70 41.10 -4.12 -5.06
N THR A 71 40.47 -4.23 -6.24
CA THR A 71 41.10 -4.81 -7.44
C THR A 71 42.36 -4.06 -7.82
N ALA A 72 42.33 -2.72 -7.82
CA ALA A 72 43.52 -1.91 -8.11
C ALA A 72 44.65 -2.17 -7.10
N ARG A 73 44.31 -2.32 -5.81
CA ARG A 73 45.28 -2.71 -4.77
C ARG A 73 45.84 -4.10 -4.98
N ILE A 74 45.01 -5.08 -5.33
CA ILE A 74 45.43 -6.46 -5.60
C ILE A 74 46.41 -6.47 -6.77
N VAL A 75 46.09 -5.83 -7.90
CA VAL A 75 46.98 -5.76 -9.07
C VAL A 75 48.32 -5.11 -8.70
N ALA A 76 48.31 -4.03 -7.91
CA ALA A 76 49.53 -3.39 -7.46
C ALA A 76 50.38 -4.27 -6.51
N LEU A 77 49.74 -5.15 -5.73
CA LEU A 77 50.43 -6.10 -4.87
C LEU A 77 50.97 -7.30 -5.68
N GLU A 78 50.19 -7.84 -6.61
CA GLU A 78 50.62 -8.91 -7.53
C GLU A 78 51.84 -8.47 -8.35
N ALA A 79 51.81 -7.25 -8.90
CA ALA A 79 52.94 -6.67 -9.62
C ALA A 79 54.21 -6.53 -8.76
N LYS A 80 54.07 -6.29 -7.44
CA LYS A 80 55.20 -6.23 -6.50
C LYS A 80 55.73 -7.61 -6.13
N LEU A 81 54.86 -8.62 -6.08
CA LEU A 81 55.20 -9.98 -5.72
C LEU A 81 55.77 -10.78 -6.90
N GLY A 82 55.67 -10.25 -8.13
CA GLY A 82 56.31 -10.82 -9.32
C GLY A 82 55.69 -12.15 -9.78
N SER A 83 54.45 -12.41 -9.39
CA SER A 83 53.61 -13.52 -9.87
C SER A 83 52.88 -13.16 -11.16
#